data_AF-A0A1Y6BQG8-F1
#
_entry.id   AF-A0A1Y6BQG8-F1
#
_cell.length_a   1.000
_cell.length_b   1.000
_cell.length_c   1.000
_cell.angle_alpha   90.00
_cell.angle_beta   90.00
_cell.angle_gamma   90.00
#
_symmetry.space_group_name_H-M   'P 1'
#
loop_
_entity.id
_entity.type
_entity.pdbx_description
1 polymer ?
#
loop_
_entity_poly.entity_id
_entity_poly.type
_entity_poly.pdbx_seq_one_letter_code
_entity_poly.pdbx_strand_id
1 'polypeptide(L)'
;MSTTLSRGDIRQLPAPLRNRLGELAARPHSQLPTQAYAEADGPSQLFQYYLLDTGGFEPNAFTSLIPGINDTAMLTATGPDCGLPTLGSVRVVLEPKPGLPTDPNDVRAFIDIFTDVAGLFVINNESGWYEGWMIHDLRVAPPAAPNPDGGPQFGTITAADAAALQAMGDHHNVAGVRFTTDGKTEHFPASTDHFPDHQTNLVPIQLSMGAWNTLQQSDGHAYWEFNYTTNWIHPLYELPFTGGIPGSFEAGQVGALSSIVPGSGPSGVKNDPVRYGDNPNTQGVIQASGPRDPDKFDAEDDSQREFRQRFIPSGLAKEIYLDVYERVTSFEAGITDFTQRLFDAYAAEVARVDANGDGVISAAEGDVDSASDGFADNSRLFIPATEFDRFAVTREINDGLLAPRFAPSQKAWVLSGFLAPVSPAVPASAGRDSDDR
;
A
#
# COMPACT_ATOMS: atom_id res chain seq x y z
N MET A 1 0.17 -23.45 -22.98
CA MET A 1 -0.31 -22.32 -23.81
C MET A 1 -1.78 -22.44 -24.23
N SER A 2 -2.19 -23.44 -25.02
CA SER A 2 -3.58 -23.56 -25.52
C SER A 2 -4.65 -23.68 -24.43
N THR A 3 -4.28 -24.10 -23.22
CA THR A 3 -5.21 -24.33 -22.10
C THR A 3 -5.44 -23.07 -21.25
N THR A 4 -4.40 -22.28 -20.96
CA THR A 4 -4.50 -21.06 -20.14
C THR A 4 -5.26 -19.95 -20.84
N LEU A 5 -4.96 -19.67 -22.10
CA LEU A 5 -5.63 -18.60 -22.86
C LEU A 5 -7.11 -18.88 -23.12
N SER A 6 -7.53 -20.15 -23.06
CA SER A 6 -8.92 -20.56 -23.17
C SER A 6 -9.68 -20.60 -21.84
N ARG A 7 -8.99 -20.39 -20.70
CA ARG A 7 -9.60 -20.44 -19.36
C ARG A 7 -10.69 -19.37 -19.23
N GLY A 8 -11.77 -19.71 -18.52
CA GLY A 8 -13.00 -18.88 -18.49
C GLY A 8 -12.77 -17.46 -17.94
N ASP A 9 -11.88 -17.35 -16.97
CA ASP A 9 -11.40 -16.12 -16.33
C ASP A 9 -10.39 -15.32 -17.18
N ILE A 10 -9.82 -15.92 -18.24
CA ILE A 10 -8.77 -15.29 -19.08
C ILE A 10 -9.28 -14.88 -20.46
N ARG A 11 -10.16 -15.68 -21.08
CA ARG A 11 -10.50 -15.56 -22.51
C ARG A 11 -11.08 -14.19 -22.91
N GLN A 12 -11.79 -13.54 -21.98
CA GLN A 12 -12.44 -12.22 -22.18
C GLN A 12 -11.57 -11.03 -21.76
N LEU A 13 -10.39 -11.29 -21.17
CA LEU A 13 -9.52 -10.20 -20.70
C LEU A 13 -8.97 -9.38 -21.88
N PRO A 14 -8.65 -8.10 -21.66
CA PRO A 14 -7.99 -7.27 -22.66
C PRO A 14 -6.73 -7.94 -23.23
N ALA A 15 -6.49 -7.77 -24.53
CA ALA A 15 -5.40 -8.47 -25.23
C ALA A 15 -4.02 -8.28 -24.57
N PRO A 16 -3.61 -7.09 -24.09
CA PRO A 16 -2.32 -6.93 -23.41
C PRO A 16 -2.18 -7.81 -22.16
N LEU A 17 -3.19 -7.81 -21.29
CA LEU A 17 -3.22 -8.64 -20.07
C LEU A 17 -3.27 -10.14 -20.41
N ARG A 18 -4.16 -10.52 -21.33
CA ARG A 18 -4.30 -11.92 -21.76
C ARG A 18 -2.99 -12.46 -22.35
N ASN A 19 -2.31 -11.65 -23.17
CA ASN A 19 -1.02 -12.02 -23.76
C ASN A 19 0.06 -12.14 -22.67
N ARG A 20 0.09 -11.22 -21.69
CA ARG A 20 1.02 -11.30 -20.55
C ARG A 20 0.83 -12.59 -19.76
N LEU A 21 -0.41 -12.95 -19.40
CA LEU A 21 -0.70 -14.21 -18.71
C LEU A 21 -0.31 -15.43 -19.55
N GLY A 22 -0.49 -15.37 -20.87
CA GLY A 22 -0.02 -16.39 -21.80
C GLY A 22 1.50 -16.55 -21.82
N GLU A 23 2.24 -15.44 -21.73
CA GLU A 23 3.70 -15.42 -21.63
C GLU A 23 4.17 -15.98 -20.28
N LEU A 24 3.56 -15.58 -19.17
CA LEU A 24 3.86 -16.15 -17.85
C LEU A 24 3.67 -17.67 -17.84
N ALA A 25 2.54 -18.15 -18.38
CA ALA A 25 2.24 -19.59 -18.50
C ALA A 25 3.12 -20.35 -19.51
N ALA A 26 3.89 -19.64 -20.33
CA ALA A 26 4.79 -20.23 -21.32
C ALA A 26 6.23 -20.37 -20.81
N ARG A 27 6.60 -19.60 -19.79
CA ARG A 27 7.90 -19.66 -19.12
C ARG A 27 7.97 -20.91 -18.22
N PRO A 28 9.16 -21.30 -17.76
CA PRO A 28 9.28 -22.23 -16.65
C PRO A 28 8.43 -21.76 -15.47
N HIS A 29 7.63 -22.65 -14.91
CA HIS A 29 6.73 -22.35 -13.80
C HIS A 29 6.48 -23.60 -12.96
N SER A 30 6.37 -23.42 -11.65
CA SER A 30 5.76 -24.42 -10.77
C SER A 30 4.25 -24.45 -10.90
N GLN A 31 3.63 -23.29 -11.10
CA GLN A 31 2.18 -23.13 -11.14
C GLN A 31 1.78 -22.21 -12.29
N LEU A 32 0.61 -22.49 -12.89
CA LEU A 32 0.01 -21.55 -13.85
C LEU A 32 -0.47 -20.30 -13.12
N PRO A 33 -0.56 -19.14 -13.80
CA PRO A 33 -1.17 -17.95 -13.23
C PRO A 33 -2.50 -18.28 -12.55
N THR A 34 -2.74 -17.69 -11.37
CA THR A 34 -3.85 -18.02 -10.48
C THR A 34 -5.18 -17.97 -11.21
N GLN A 35 -6.03 -18.99 -11.04
CA GLN A 35 -7.40 -18.90 -11.55
C GLN A 35 -8.21 -18.00 -10.62
N ALA A 36 -8.87 -17.00 -11.18
CA ALA A 36 -9.86 -16.24 -10.45
C ALA A 36 -11.17 -17.06 -10.43
N TYR A 37 -11.69 -17.31 -9.24
CA TYR A 37 -12.97 -17.98 -9.01
C TYR A 37 -14.03 -16.93 -8.66
N ALA A 38 -15.30 -17.26 -8.83
CA ALA A 38 -16.39 -16.41 -8.37
C ALA A 38 -16.81 -16.85 -6.97
N GLU A 39 -17.14 -15.90 -6.11
CA GLU A 39 -17.76 -16.10 -4.79
C GLU A 39 -19.25 -15.71 -4.82
N ALA A 40 -19.73 -15.21 -5.96
CA ALA A 40 -21.11 -14.84 -6.25
C ALA A 40 -21.70 -15.62 -7.44
N ASP A 41 -23.02 -15.49 -7.64
CA ASP A 41 -23.74 -16.11 -8.77
C ASP A 41 -23.28 -15.59 -10.13
N GLY A 42 -22.88 -14.32 -10.19
CA GLY A 42 -22.30 -13.70 -11.37
C GLY A 42 -20.77 -13.80 -11.34
N PRO A 43 -20.11 -13.79 -12.52
CA PRO A 43 -18.65 -13.72 -12.55
C PRO A 43 -18.15 -12.38 -12.01
N SER A 44 -16.99 -12.40 -11.35
CA SER A 44 -16.20 -11.22 -11.01
C SER A 44 -15.90 -10.41 -12.26
N GLN A 45 -15.83 -9.09 -12.12
CA GLN A 45 -15.67 -8.14 -13.22
C GLN A 45 -14.29 -7.46 -13.15
N LEU A 46 -13.42 -7.72 -14.12
CA LEU A 46 -12.16 -6.97 -14.25
C LEU A 46 -12.49 -5.54 -14.68
N PHE A 47 -12.17 -4.59 -13.82
CA PHE A 47 -12.30 -3.16 -14.10
C PHE A 47 -10.94 -2.45 -14.24
N GLN A 48 -9.85 -3.06 -13.76
CA GLN A 48 -8.50 -2.56 -13.99
C GLN A 48 -7.43 -3.65 -13.85
N TYR A 49 -6.23 -3.38 -14.39
CA TYR A 49 -5.06 -4.26 -14.24
C TYR A 49 -3.74 -3.48 -14.33
N TYR A 50 -2.65 -4.14 -13.95
CA TYR A 50 -1.28 -3.63 -14.09
C TYR A 50 -0.43 -4.66 -14.83
N LEU A 51 0.42 -4.20 -15.74
CA LEU A 51 1.48 -5.02 -16.33
C LEU A 51 2.80 -4.59 -15.74
N LEU A 52 3.53 -5.55 -15.15
CA LEU A 52 4.71 -5.24 -14.36
C LEU A 52 5.98 -5.63 -15.09
N ASP A 53 7.00 -4.80 -15.02
CA ASP A 53 8.35 -5.10 -15.49
C ASP A 53 9.42 -4.35 -14.66
N THR A 54 10.68 -4.56 -15.03
CA THR A 54 11.87 -4.04 -14.34
C THR A 54 12.35 -2.68 -14.87
N GLY A 55 11.65 -2.06 -15.82
CA GLY A 55 12.15 -0.89 -16.57
C GLY A 55 11.68 0.47 -16.06
N GLY A 56 10.66 0.51 -15.20
CA GLY A 56 9.99 1.72 -14.73
C GLY A 56 10.63 2.43 -13.52
N PHE A 57 11.89 2.13 -13.20
CA PHE A 57 12.56 2.67 -12.01
C PHE A 57 14.09 2.53 -12.10
N GLU A 58 14.81 3.23 -11.22
CA GLU A 58 16.26 3.25 -11.07
C GLU A 58 16.83 1.83 -10.98
N PRO A 59 17.75 1.45 -11.89
CA PRO A 59 18.51 0.21 -11.78
C PRO A 59 19.12 0.03 -10.38
N ASN A 60 18.91 -1.13 -9.79
CA ASN A 60 19.40 -1.45 -8.45
C ASN A 60 20.09 -2.82 -8.40
N ALA A 61 20.63 -3.18 -7.24
CA ALA A 61 21.42 -4.40 -7.08
C ALA A 61 20.64 -5.70 -7.33
N PHE A 62 19.30 -5.65 -7.37
CA PHE A 62 18.45 -6.80 -7.68
C PHE A 62 18.18 -6.96 -9.17
N THR A 63 18.14 -5.84 -9.90
CA THR A 63 17.70 -5.80 -11.30
C THR A 63 18.86 -5.58 -12.27
N SER A 64 20.00 -5.06 -11.81
CA SER A 64 21.13 -4.69 -12.66
C SER A 64 22.50 -5.05 -12.07
N LEU A 65 23.45 -5.28 -12.97
CA LEU A 65 24.87 -5.42 -12.63
C LEU A 65 25.47 -4.03 -12.42
N ILE A 66 26.02 -3.81 -11.24
CA ILE A 66 26.71 -2.60 -10.84
C ILE A 66 28.22 -2.89 -10.87
N PRO A 67 28.99 -2.16 -11.70
CA PRO A 67 30.43 -2.38 -11.85
C PRO A 67 31.18 -2.41 -10.52
N GLY A 68 31.96 -3.47 -10.28
CA GLY A 68 32.76 -3.66 -9.07
C GLY A 68 31.99 -4.12 -7.84
N ILE A 69 30.66 -4.25 -7.90
CA ILE A 69 29.83 -4.70 -6.78
C ILE A 69 29.38 -6.14 -7.00
N ASN A 70 28.76 -6.43 -8.14
CA ASN A 70 28.13 -7.72 -8.42
C ASN A 70 28.37 -8.20 -9.86
N ASP A 71 29.51 -7.82 -10.47
CA ASP A 71 29.87 -8.06 -11.89
C ASP A 71 29.61 -9.48 -12.40
N THR A 72 29.78 -10.48 -11.54
CA THR A 72 29.65 -11.90 -11.88
C THR A 72 28.48 -12.58 -11.17
N ALA A 73 27.65 -11.82 -10.46
CA ALA A 73 26.53 -12.38 -9.71
C ALA A 73 25.37 -12.74 -10.66
N MET A 74 24.70 -13.85 -10.36
CA MET A 74 23.37 -14.10 -10.91
C MET A 74 22.38 -13.27 -10.09
N LEU A 75 21.65 -12.38 -10.75
CA LEU A 75 20.68 -11.51 -10.10
C LEU A 75 19.37 -12.26 -9.89
N THR A 76 18.68 -12.03 -8.77
CA THR A 76 17.45 -12.77 -8.43
C THR A 76 16.22 -12.30 -9.21
N ALA A 77 16.22 -11.06 -9.71
CA ALA A 77 15.09 -10.48 -10.43
C ALA A 77 15.36 -10.30 -11.94
N THR A 78 16.55 -10.65 -12.45
CA THR A 78 16.84 -10.57 -13.90
C THR A 78 17.80 -11.65 -14.42
N GLY A 79 18.41 -12.44 -13.52
CA GLY A 79 19.30 -13.55 -13.84
C GLY A 79 18.66 -14.94 -14.03
N PRO A 80 17.44 -15.26 -13.52
CA PRO A 80 16.87 -16.58 -13.70
C PRO A 80 16.57 -16.92 -15.16
N ASP A 81 16.35 -18.20 -15.44
CA ASP A 81 15.91 -18.73 -16.74
C ASP A 81 16.76 -18.28 -17.94
N CYS A 82 18.08 -18.28 -17.78
CA CYS A 82 19.04 -17.84 -18.82
C CYS A 82 18.95 -16.34 -19.16
N GLY A 83 18.57 -15.49 -18.20
CA GLY A 83 18.52 -14.04 -18.35
C GLY A 83 17.21 -13.53 -18.96
N LEU A 84 16.11 -14.26 -18.79
CA LEU A 84 14.78 -13.74 -19.15
C LEU A 84 14.43 -12.56 -18.23
N PRO A 85 13.80 -11.49 -18.76
CA PRO A 85 13.39 -10.37 -17.93
C PRO A 85 12.26 -10.80 -16.99
N THR A 86 12.28 -10.39 -15.72
CA THR A 86 11.13 -10.62 -14.83
C THR A 86 9.93 -9.83 -15.30
N LEU A 87 8.78 -10.51 -15.36
CA LEU A 87 7.51 -9.94 -15.77
C LEU A 87 6.44 -10.32 -14.74
N GLY A 88 5.47 -9.44 -14.56
CA GLY A 88 4.29 -9.74 -13.78
C GLY A 88 3.01 -9.18 -14.40
N SER A 89 1.90 -9.56 -13.82
CA SER A 89 0.59 -8.94 -14.02
C SER A 89 -0.18 -8.93 -12.71
N VAL A 90 -0.98 -7.88 -12.52
CA VAL A 90 -1.94 -7.78 -11.41
C VAL A 90 -3.31 -7.57 -12.01
N ARG A 91 -4.26 -8.43 -11.64
CA ARG A 91 -5.68 -8.30 -12.01
C ARG A 91 -6.44 -7.77 -10.82
N VAL A 92 -7.31 -6.78 -11.03
CA VAL A 92 -8.18 -6.22 -9.99
C VAL A 92 -9.62 -6.41 -10.45
N VAL A 93 -10.35 -7.27 -9.75
CA VAL A 93 -11.68 -7.69 -10.15
C VAL A 93 -12.68 -7.36 -9.04
N LEU A 94 -13.84 -6.84 -9.43
CA LEU A 94 -14.95 -6.61 -8.51
C LEU A 94 -15.78 -7.89 -8.39
N GLU A 95 -16.00 -8.35 -7.17
CA GLU A 95 -16.86 -9.48 -6.87
C GLU A 95 -18.30 -8.99 -6.56
N PRO A 96 -19.31 -9.41 -7.34
CA PRO A 96 -20.68 -8.94 -7.15
C PRO A 96 -21.40 -9.70 -6.01
N LYS A 97 -20.82 -9.71 -4.80
CA LYS A 97 -21.39 -10.40 -3.63
C LYS A 97 -22.79 -9.85 -3.30
N PRO A 98 -23.78 -10.71 -2.99
CA PRO A 98 -25.12 -10.27 -2.62
C PRO A 98 -25.10 -9.28 -1.45
N GLY A 99 -25.74 -8.12 -1.63
CA GLY A 99 -25.84 -7.09 -0.58
C GLY A 99 -24.67 -6.10 -0.53
N LEU A 100 -23.61 -6.31 -1.31
CA LEU A 100 -22.49 -5.35 -1.41
C LEU A 100 -22.60 -4.48 -2.68
N PRO A 101 -22.01 -3.27 -2.66
CA PRO A 101 -21.93 -2.41 -3.83
C PRO A 101 -21.20 -3.06 -5.01
N THR A 102 -21.61 -2.67 -6.23
CA THR A 102 -21.01 -3.13 -7.49
C THR A 102 -20.31 -2.02 -8.28
N ASP A 103 -20.17 -0.84 -7.65
CA ASP A 103 -19.34 0.25 -8.17
C ASP A 103 -17.95 0.14 -7.55
N PRO A 104 -16.86 -0.04 -8.32
CA PRO A 104 -15.50 -0.12 -7.77
C PRO A 104 -15.01 1.19 -7.15
N ASN A 105 -15.75 2.30 -7.28
CA ASN A 105 -15.50 3.54 -6.56
C ASN A 105 -16.09 3.55 -5.14
N ASP A 106 -16.96 2.59 -4.80
CA ASP A 106 -17.48 2.44 -3.45
C ASP A 106 -16.48 1.62 -2.61
N VAL A 107 -16.01 2.19 -1.51
CA VAL A 107 -15.02 1.57 -0.60
C VAL A 107 -15.56 0.34 0.12
N ARG A 108 -16.87 0.10 0.09
CA ARG A 108 -17.55 -1.11 0.59
C ARG A 108 -17.65 -2.22 -0.46
N ALA A 109 -17.26 -1.97 -1.72
CA ALA A 109 -17.21 -3.00 -2.73
C ALA A 109 -16.19 -4.09 -2.35
N PHE A 110 -16.49 -5.33 -2.71
CA PHE A 110 -15.58 -6.46 -2.51
C PHE A 110 -14.72 -6.64 -3.76
N ILE A 111 -13.40 -6.55 -3.61
CA ILE A 111 -12.47 -6.54 -4.73
C ILE A 111 -11.37 -7.57 -4.48
N ASP A 112 -11.13 -8.41 -5.49
CA ASP A 112 -10.07 -9.40 -5.45
C ASP A 112 -8.90 -8.98 -6.33
N ILE A 113 -7.70 -9.20 -5.79
CA ILE A 113 -6.45 -8.83 -6.44
C ILE A 113 -5.61 -10.08 -6.63
N PHE A 114 -5.30 -10.38 -7.88
CA PHE A 114 -4.45 -11.52 -8.25
C PHE A 114 -3.14 -11.03 -8.83
N THR A 115 -2.03 -11.33 -8.15
CA THR A 115 -0.67 -11.02 -8.60
C THR A 115 -0.02 -12.29 -9.13
N ASP A 116 0.46 -12.26 -10.37
CA ASP A 116 1.16 -13.37 -11.00
C ASP A 116 2.50 -12.89 -11.55
N VAL A 117 3.59 -13.54 -11.18
CA VAL A 117 4.96 -13.13 -11.52
C VAL A 117 5.79 -14.31 -11.99
N ALA A 118 6.65 -14.07 -12.99
CA ALA A 118 7.68 -15.00 -13.42
C ALA A 118 9.04 -14.28 -13.52
N GLY A 119 10.10 -14.96 -13.09
CA GLY A 119 11.50 -14.48 -13.07
C GLY A 119 12.01 -14.02 -11.70
N LEU A 120 11.23 -14.18 -10.62
CA LEU A 120 11.66 -13.83 -9.25
C LEU A 120 12.16 -15.07 -8.51
N PHE A 121 13.41 -15.05 -8.07
CA PHE A 121 14.06 -16.19 -7.41
C PHE A 121 14.40 -15.91 -5.94
N VAL A 122 14.41 -16.94 -5.08
CA VAL A 122 14.92 -16.87 -3.69
C VAL A 122 16.18 -17.72 -3.54
N ILE A 123 17.19 -17.20 -2.86
CA ILE A 123 18.43 -17.92 -2.56
C ILE A 123 18.16 -18.92 -1.43
N ASN A 124 18.62 -20.17 -1.58
CA ASN A 124 18.35 -21.28 -0.66
C ASN A 124 18.64 -20.93 0.82
N ASN A 125 17.68 -21.25 1.70
CA ASN A 125 17.68 -21.05 3.16
C ASN A 125 17.57 -19.61 3.67
N GLU A 126 17.42 -18.60 2.82
CA GLU A 126 16.99 -17.26 3.24
C GLU A 126 15.49 -17.09 3.00
N SER A 127 14.76 -16.61 4.01
CA SER A 127 13.39 -16.14 3.82
C SER A 127 13.42 -14.86 2.99
N GLY A 128 13.26 -14.98 1.67
CA GLY A 128 13.05 -13.84 0.79
C GLY A 128 11.56 -13.64 0.55
N TRP A 129 11.01 -12.54 1.05
CA TRP A 129 9.63 -12.16 0.80
C TRP A 129 9.58 -11.08 -0.27
N TYR A 130 8.52 -11.12 -1.07
CA TYR A 130 8.15 -10.05 -1.97
C TYR A 130 6.87 -9.43 -1.45
N GLU A 131 6.73 -8.12 -1.63
CA GLU A 131 5.54 -7.40 -1.21
C GLU A 131 5.02 -6.53 -2.33
N GLY A 132 3.71 -6.54 -2.50
CA GLY A 132 3.00 -5.80 -3.52
C GLY A 132 2.46 -4.52 -2.93
N TRP A 133 2.50 -3.45 -3.71
CA TRP A 133 2.08 -2.13 -3.30
C TRP A 133 1.15 -1.55 -4.33
N MET A 134 -0.10 -1.29 -3.95
CA MET A 134 -0.95 -0.35 -4.70
C MET A 134 -0.55 1.06 -4.28
N ILE A 135 -0.30 1.92 -5.27
CA ILE A 135 0.25 3.25 -5.04
C ILE A 135 -0.74 4.30 -5.57
N HIS A 136 -1.20 5.17 -4.68
CA HIS A 136 -1.93 6.38 -5.00
C HIS A 136 -0.95 7.56 -4.99
N ASP A 137 -0.76 8.23 -6.12
CA ASP A 137 0.01 9.47 -6.15
C ASP A 137 -0.89 10.63 -5.72
N LEU A 138 -0.44 11.40 -4.72
CA LEU A 138 -1.21 12.53 -4.18
C LEU A 138 -1.66 13.47 -5.31
N ARG A 139 -2.93 13.88 -5.27
CA ARG A 139 -3.51 14.85 -6.21
C ARG A 139 -3.87 16.12 -5.48
N VAL A 140 -3.57 17.25 -6.12
CA VAL A 140 -3.88 18.58 -5.58
C VAL A 140 -5.36 18.65 -5.28
N ALA A 141 -5.68 18.82 -3.99
CA ALA A 141 -7.04 18.83 -3.51
C ALA A 141 -7.82 20.05 -4.06
N PRO A 142 -9.14 19.94 -4.22
CA PRO A 142 -9.96 21.07 -4.64
C PRO A 142 -9.99 22.16 -3.54
N PRO A 143 -9.97 23.45 -3.91
CA PRO A 143 -10.17 24.53 -2.96
C PRO A 143 -11.62 24.58 -2.47
N ALA A 144 -11.80 24.74 -1.16
CA ALA A 144 -13.10 24.93 -0.53
C ALA A 144 -13.10 26.11 0.46
N ALA A 145 -14.30 26.52 0.89
CA ALA A 145 -14.42 27.46 2.00
C ALA A 145 -13.95 26.78 3.30
N PRO A 146 -13.20 27.48 4.16
CA PRO A 146 -12.77 26.89 5.43
C PRO A 146 -13.97 26.56 6.31
N ASN A 147 -13.76 25.62 7.23
CA ASN A 147 -14.65 25.34 8.35
C ASN A 147 -14.85 26.60 9.22
N PRO A 148 -15.89 26.62 10.09
CA PRO A 148 -16.15 27.75 10.98
C PRO A 148 -14.99 28.11 11.93
N ASP A 149 -14.12 27.15 12.24
CA ASP A 149 -12.90 27.34 13.02
C ASP A 149 -11.72 27.91 12.21
N GLY A 150 -11.90 28.09 10.90
CA GLY A 150 -10.90 28.60 9.96
C GLY A 150 -10.02 27.52 9.31
N GLY A 151 -10.16 26.25 9.72
CA GLY A 151 -9.41 25.14 9.15
C GLY A 151 -9.96 24.68 7.79
N PRO A 152 -9.18 23.93 6.99
CA PRO A 152 -9.68 23.31 5.77
C PRO A 152 -10.72 22.22 6.06
N GLN A 153 -11.62 21.95 5.11
CA GLN A 153 -12.54 20.80 5.18
C GLN A 153 -11.80 19.53 4.77
N PHE A 154 -12.24 18.38 5.28
CA PHE A 154 -11.67 17.06 4.91
C PHE A 154 -11.59 16.90 3.39
N GLY A 155 -10.43 16.48 2.88
CA GLY A 155 -10.18 16.27 1.45
C GLY A 155 -10.06 17.56 0.62
N THR A 156 -9.95 18.72 1.26
CA THR A 156 -9.85 20.03 0.58
C THR A 156 -8.67 20.86 1.06
N ILE A 157 -8.38 21.94 0.33
CA ILE A 157 -7.45 23.01 0.71
C ILE A 157 -8.17 24.35 0.72
N THR A 158 -7.60 25.38 1.35
CA THR A 158 -8.16 26.74 1.25
C THR A 158 -7.77 27.42 -0.06
N ALA A 159 -8.43 28.53 -0.40
CA ALA A 159 -8.04 29.34 -1.55
C ALA A 159 -6.62 29.92 -1.43
N ALA A 160 -6.15 30.17 -0.19
CA ALA A 160 -4.80 30.66 0.06
C ALA A 160 -3.75 29.57 -0.19
N ASP A 161 -4.03 28.33 0.22
CA ASP A 161 -3.18 27.18 -0.09
C ASP A 161 -3.09 26.96 -1.60
N ALA A 162 -4.24 26.93 -2.29
CA ALA A 162 -4.28 26.75 -3.74
C ALA A 162 -3.45 27.80 -4.48
N ALA A 163 -3.49 29.07 -4.04
CA ALA A 163 -2.68 30.13 -4.61
C ALA A 163 -1.18 29.95 -4.31
N ALA A 164 -0.82 29.47 -3.12
CA ALA A 164 0.56 29.18 -2.75
C ALA A 164 1.13 27.99 -3.54
N LEU A 165 0.36 26.91 -3.68
CA LEU A 165 0.73 25.73 -4.48
C LEU A 165 0.88 26.08 -5.95
N GLN A 166 -0.06 26.85 -6.52
CA GLN A 166 0.03 27.31 -7.89
C GLN A 166 1.25 28.22 -8.11
N ALA A 167 1.75 28.92 -7.10
CA ALA A 167 2.94 29.75 -7.21
C ALA A 167 4.28 28.96 -7.15
N MET A 168 4.24 27.65 -6.84
CA MET A 168 5.43 26.80 -6.80
C MET A 168 5.98 26.52 -8.20
N GLY A 169 7.32 26.47 -8.32
CA GLY A 169 8.00 25.97 -9.51
C GLY A 169 7.51 26.59 -10.82
N ASP A 170 7.06 25.73 -11.73
CA ASP A 170 6.54 26.07 -13.06
C ASP A 170 5.00 26.17 -13.07
N HIS A 171 4.38 26.40 -11.90
CA HIS A 171 2.94 26.53 -11.72
C HIS A 171 2.13 25.27 -12.04
N HIS A 172 2.74 24.09 -11.89
CA HIS A 172 2.07 22.81 -12.18
C HIS A 172 0.94 22.49 -11.20
N ASN A 173 1.13 22.75 -9.90
CA ASN A 173 0.24 22.30 -8.83
C ASN A 173 -1.09 23.08 -8.82
N VAL A 174 -2.08 22.57 -9.56
CA VAL A 174 -3.48 23.06 -9.62
C VAL A 174 -4.46 21.92 -9.36
N ALA A 175 -5.64 22.22 -8.83
CA ALA A 175 -6.61 21.20 -8.39
C ALA A 175 -6.85 20.08 -9.44
N GLY A 176 -6.79 18.83 -8.97
CA GLY A 176 -7.05 17.61 -9.75
C GLY A 176 -5.84 17.00 -10.47
N VAL A 177 -4.75 17.75 -10.64
CA VAL A 177 -3.47 17.22 -11.17
C VAL A 177 -2.70 16.48 -10.07
N ARG A 178 -1.70 15.67 -10.43
CA ARG A 178 -0.84 15.03 -9.43
C ARG A 178 0.04 16.11 -8.78
N PHE A 179 0.10 16.10 -7.45
CA PHE A 179 0.94 17.00 -6.71
C PHE A 179 2.42 16.67 -6.96
N THR A 180 3.22 17.72 -7.17
CA THR A 180 4.67 17.62 -7.28
C THR A 180 5.33 18.47 -6.21
N THR A 181 6.34 17.90 -5.56
CA THR A 181 7.07 18.57 -4.46
C THR A 181 7.82 19.83 -4.90
N ASP A 182 8.15 19.96 -6.19
CA ASP A 182 8.88 21.10 -6.75
C ASP A 182 8.03 22.01 -7.65
N GLY A 183 6.73 21.71 -7.83
CA GLY A 183 5.80 22.50 -8.65
C GLY A 183 6.07 22.43 -10.15
N LYS A 184 6.85 21.46 -10.63
CA LYS A 184 7.10 21.21 -12.06
C LYS A 184 6.21 20.08 -12.59
N THR A 185 6.32 19.76 -13.88
CA THR A 185 5.65 18.59 -14.47
C THR A 185 5.98 17.31 -13.72
N GLU A 186 5.04 16.35 -13.75
CA GLU A 186 5.21 15.05 -13.12
C GLU A 186 6.46 14.34 -13.64
N HIS A 187 7.33 13.97 -12.71
CA HIS A 187 8.45 13.08 -12.95
C HIS A 187 8.18 11.78 -12.20
N PHE A 188 7.66 10.78 -12.92
CA PHE A 188 7.46 9.43 -12.40
C PHE A 188 8.80 8.72 -12.19
N PRO A 189 8.84 7.69 -11.33
CA PRO A 189 9.94 6.74 -11.32
C PRO A 189 10.37 6.32 -12.72
N ALA A 190 11.67 6.36 -12.97
CA ALA A 190 12.23 6.05 -14.27
C ALA A 190 13.61 5.40 -14.15
N SER A 191 14.01 4.65 -15.16
CA SER A 191 15.36 4.05 -15.23
C SER A 191 16.50 5.07 -15.33
N THR A 192 16.17 6.34 -15.58
CA THR A 192 17.11 7.47 -15.58
C THR A 192 17.27 8.10 -14.20
N ASP A 193 16.51 7.68 -13.19
CA ASP A 193 16.68 8.14 -11.82
C ASP A 193 18.01 7.72 -11.24
N HIS A 194 18.53 8.54 -10.34
CA HIS A 194 19.78 8.33 -9.64
C HIS A 194 19.70 8.96 -8.24
N PHE A 195 19.81 8.13 -7.20
CA PHE A 195 19.82 8.63 -5.84
C PHE A 195 21.22 9.17 -5.47
N PRO A 196 21.32 10.33 -4.78
CA PRO A 196 20.25 11.14 -4.20
C PRO A 196 19.79 12.36 -5.03
N ASP A 197 20.34 12.60 -6.22
CA ASP A 197 20.22 13.88 -6.94
C ASP A 197 19.10 13.95 -7.99
N HIS A 198 18.59 12.81 -8.48
CA HIS A 198 17.47 12.76 -9.42
C HIS A 198 16.50 11.63 -9.09
N GLN A 199 15.32 11.98 -8.57
CA GLN A 199 14.28 11.03 -8.18
C GLN A 199 12.90 11.61 -8.52
N THR A 200 11.89 10.75 -8.54
CA THR A 200 10.48 11.14 -8.64
C THR A 200 10.14 12.36 -7.77
N ASN A 201 9.40 13.32 -8.34
CA ASN A 201 8.91 14.49 -7.60
C ASN A 201 7.48 14.32 -7.06
N LEU A 202 6.86 13.16 -7.33
CA LEU A 202 5.53 12.76 -6.84
C LEU A 202 5.57 12.30 -5.37
N VAL A 203 4.43 12.40 -4.70
CA VAL A 203 4.22 11.94 -3.32
C VAL A 203 3.34 10.69 -3.31
N PRO A 204 3.91 9.48 -3.15
CA PRO A 204 3.13 8.24 -3.18
C PRO A 204 2.58 7.88 -1.81
N ILE A 205 1.30 7.49 -1.78
CA ILE A 205 0.63 6.80 -0.68
C ILE A 205 0.59 5.32 -1.03
N GLN A 206 1.21 4.49 -0.20
CA GLN A 206 1.47 3.08 -0.52
C GLN A 206 0.65 2.16 0.38
N LEU A 207 -0.19 1.35 -0.24
CA LEU A 207 -1.01 0.34 0.42
C LEU A 207 -0.42 -1.05 0.14
N SER A 208 -0.08 -1.77 1.21
CA SER A 208 0.43 -3.14 1.12
C SER A 208 -0.66 -4.11 0.67
N MET A 209 -0.32 -4.95 -0.30
CA MET A 209 -1.14 -6.07 -0.82
C MET A 209 -0.71 -7.41 -0.22
N GLY A 210 -0.03 -7.37 0.92
CA GLY A 210 0.54 -8.53 1.58
C GLY A 210 1.88 -8.98 1.00
N ALA A 211 2.64 -9.68 1.84
CA ALA A 211 3.89 -10.32 1.47
C ALA A 211 3.64 -11.76 1.01
N TRP A 212 4.33 -12.19 -0.04
CA TRP A 212 4.32 -13.57 -0.53
C TRP A 212 5.73 -14.08 -0.77
N ASN A 213 5.85 -15.39 -0.91
CA ASN A 213 7.10 -16.04 -1.27
C ASN A 213 7.02 -16.54 -2.72
N THR A 214 8.17 -16.63 -3.39
CA THR A 214 8.29 -17.22 -4.73
C THR A 214 8.83 -18.63 -4.62
N LEU A 215 8.39 -19.51 -5.50
CA LEU A 215 8.88 -20.87 -5.57
C LEU A 215 10.31 -20.87 -6.15
N GLN A 216 11.10 -21.88 -5.82
CA GLN A 216 12.46 -22.04 -6.37
C GLN A 216 12.49 -22.13 -7.91
N GLN A 217 11.35 -22.30 -8.57
CA GLN A 217 11.24 -22.31 -10.04
C GLN A 217 10.98 -20.91 -10.64
N SER A 218 11.18 -19.86 -9.84
CA SER A 218 11.13 -18.45 -10.24
C SER A 218 9.74 -17.87 -10.51
N ASP A 219 8.67 -18.51 -10.06
CA ASP A 219 7.31 -18.00 -10.13
C ASP A 219 6.74 -17.69 -8.74
N GLY A 220 5.93 -16.63 -8.66
CA GLY A 220 5.23 -16.21 -7.45
C GLY A 220 3.83 -15.74 -7.78
N HIS A 221 2.85 -16.27 -7.05
CA HIS A 221 1.44 -15.94 -7.23
C HIS A 221 0.83 -15.62 -5.88
N ALA A 222 0.01 -14.57 -5.83
CA ALA A 222 -0.66 -14.11 -4.62
C ALA A 222 -2.10 -13.71 -4.91
N TYR A 223 -2.96 -13.90 -3.91
CA TYR A 223 -4.34 -13.47 -3.86
C TYR A 223 -4.52 -12.57 -2.65
N TRP A 224 -5.23 -11.47 -2.81
CA TRP A 224 -5.50 -10.52 -1.75
C TRP A 224 -6.88 -9.88 -1.92
N GLU A 225 -7.60 -9.71 -0.81
CA GLU A 225 -8.89 -9.04 -0.77
C GLU A 225 -8.69 -7.55 -0.48
N PHE A 226 -9.14 -6.69 -1.39
CA PHE A 226 -9.21 -5.24 -1.20
C PHE A 226 -10.62 -4.86 -0.73
N ASN A 227 -10.73 -4.33 0.48
CA ASN A 227 -11.95 -3.70 1.01
C ASN A 227 -11.58 -2.74 2.15
N TYR A 228 -12.56 -2.03 2.72
CA TYR A 228 -12.31 -1.09 3.84
C TYR A 228 -11.59 -1.73 5.05
N THR A 229 -11.64 -3.06 5.20
CA THR A 229 -10.95 -3.74 6.29
C THR A 229 -9.46 -3.96 5.98
N THR A 230 -9.06 -4.05 4.71
CA THR A 230 -7.66 -4.28 4.31
C THR A 230 -6.99 -3.02 3.74
N ASN A 231 -7.77 -1.99 3.45
CA ASN A 231 -7.34 -0.68 2.93
C ASN A 231 -6.74 0.24 4.02
N TRP A 232 -5.68 -0.24 4.67
CA TRP A 232 -5.00 0.37 5.80
C TRP A 232 -3.49 0.50 5.56
N ILE A 233 -2.93 1.68 5.86
CA ILE A 233 -1.56 2.10 5.53
C ILE A 233 -0.71 2.14 6.80
N HIS A 234 0.55 1.70 6.66
CA HIS A 234 1.53 1.77 7.75
C HIS A 234 1.69 3.21 8.24
N PRO A 235 1.95 3.45 9.53
CA PRO A 235 2.13 4.80 10.03
C PRO A 235 3.17 5.57 9.24
N LEU A 236 2.77 6.77 8.83
CA LEU A 236 3.55 7.63 7.96
C LEU A 236 4.77 8.24 8.66
N TYR A 237 5.10 7.88 9.90
CA TYR A 237 6.29 8.34 10.60
C TYR A 237 7.20 7.17 11.04
N GLU A 238 6.83 5.93 10.74
CA GLU A 238 7.58 4.77 11.21
C GLU A 238 8.86 4.51 10.41
N LEU A 239 9.96 4.31 11.14
CA LEU A 239 11.16 3.63 10.67
C LEU A 239 11.07 2.17 11.17
N PRO A 240 11.07 1.13 10.33
CA PRO A 240 11.02 -0.21 10.86
C PRO A 240 12.30 -0.60 11.63
N PHE A 241 12.00 -1.23 12.75
CA PHE A 241 12.79 -1.97 13.71
C PHE A 241 13.54 -3.14 13.06
N THR A 242 14.86 -3.19 13.22
CA THR A 242 15.64 -4.44 13.11
C THR A 242 16.83 -4.43 14.03
N GLY A 243 16.78 -5.30 15.03
CA GLY A 243 17.88 -5.54 15.94
C GLY A 243 17.80 -4.64 17.16
N GLY A 244 17.36 -5.22 18.28
CA GLY A 244 17.48 -4.57 19.59
C GLY A 244 18.91 -4.09 19.85
N ILE A 245 19.05 -3.06 20.70
CA ILE A 245 20.36 -2.57 21.11
C ILE A 245 21.12 -3.68 21.85
N PRO A 246 22.39 -3.98 21.48
CA PRO A 246 23.21 -4.94 22.21
C PRO A 246 23.24 -4.65 23.72
N GLY A 247 22.98 -5.67 24.54
CA GLY A 247 22.91 -5.56 26.00
C GLY A 247 21.50 -5.37 26.57
N SER A 248 20.48 -5.14 25.73
CA SER A 248 19.10 -4.97 26.20
C SER A 248 18.48 -6.27 26.70
N PHE A 249 18.84 -7.42 26.11
CA PHE A 249 18.33 -8.72 26.54
C PHE A 249 18.83 -9.08 27.95
N GLU A 250 20.12 -8.90 28.20
CA GLU A 250 20.77 -9.16 29.49
C GLU A 250 20.28 -8.22 30.61
N ALA A 251 19.81 -7.03 30.24
CA ALA A 251 19.22 -6.04 31.15
C ALA A 251 17.72 -6.25 31.40
N GLY A 252 17.08 -7.27 30.82
CA GLY A 252 15.62 -7.47 30.89
C GLY A 252 14.83 -6.41 30.11
N GLN A 253 15.50 -5.71 29.20
CA GLN A 253 15.01 -4.62 28.36
C GLN A 253 14.65 -5.12 26.95
N VAL A 254 14.03 -6.30 26.86
CA VAL A 254 13.44 -6.79 25.61
C VAL A 254 12.37 -5.79 25.19
N GLY A 255 12.54 -5.13 24.04
CA GLY A 255 11.62 -4.08 23.55
C GLY A 255 11.93 -2.64 23.97
N ALA A 256 13.12 -2.33 24.51
CA ALA A 256 13.38 -0.99 25.07
C ALA A 256 13.42 0.22 24.10
N LEU A 257 13.11 0.09 22.80
CA LEU A 257 13.02 1.25 21.90
C LEU A 257 11.97 1.06 20.79
N SER A 258 10.94 1.92 20.85
CA SER A 258 9.77 2.08 19.96
C SER A 258 8.77 0.93 19.95
N SER A 259 7.56 1.19 20.46
CA SER A 259 6.39 0.30 20.40
C SER A 259 6.07 -0.10 18.95
N ILE A 260 5.66 -1.35 18.69
CA ILE A 260 5.09 -1.77 17.40
C ILE A 260 3.84 -0.94 17.04
N VAL A 261 3.19 -0.38 18.05
CA VAL A 261 2.08 0.56 17.93
C VAL A 261 2.50 1.85 18.63
N PRO A 262 3.07 2.83 17.92
CA PRO A 262 3.68 3.99 18.56
C PRO A 262 2.66 4.96 19.17
N GLY A 263 1.39 4.85 18.80
CA GLY A 263 0.32 5.83 19.07
C GLY A 263 0.23 6.85 17.96
N SER A 264 -0.09 8.11 18.25
CA SER A 264 -0.27 9.15 17.23
C SER A 264 1.02 9.90 16.87
N GLY A 265 2.16 9.22 17.00
CA GLY A 265 3.49 9.74 16.68
C GLY A 265 4.11 10.63 17.76
N PRO A 266 5.32 11.19 17.51
CA PRO A 266 6.10 11.92 18.52
C PRO A 266 5.44 13.20 19.08
N SER A 267 4.55 13.83 18.32
CA SER A 267 3.79 15.01 18.75
C SER A 267 2.45 14.66 19.41
N GLY A 268 2.06 13.38 19.38
CA GLY A 268 0.77 12.88 19.84
C GLY A 268 0.86 12.05 21.12
N VAL A 269 -0.04 11.08 21.22
CA VAL A 269 -0.10 10.12 22.33
C VAL A 269 0.96 9.05 22.10
N LYS A 270 1.79 8.82 23.12
CA LYS A 270 2.76 7.72 23.13
C LYS A 270 2.18 6.52 23.87
N ASN A 271 2.06 5.40 23.17
CA ASN A 271 1.48 4.20 23.74
C ASN A 271 2.47 3.35 24.55
N ASP A 272 1.91 2.62 25.52
CA ASP A 272 2.61 1.62 26.29
C ASP A 272 2.81 0.36 25.43
N PRO A 273 4.05 0.00 25.07
CA PRO A 273 4.32 -1.17 24.23
C PRO A 273 3.76 -2.46 24.81
N VAL A 274 3.74 -2.61 26.14
CA VAL A 274 3.21 -3.79 26.83
C VAL A 274 1.71 -3.93 26.61
N ARG A 275 0.99 -2.80 26.53
CA ARG A 275 -0.46 -2.79 26.29
C ARG A 275 -0.81 -2.88 24.81
N TYR A 276 0.06 -2.40 23.91
CA TYR A 276 -0.23 -2.24 22.48
C TYR A 276 0.70 -3.09 21.58
N GLY A 277 0.69 -4.42 21.77
CA GLY A 277 1.25 -5.39 20.81
C GLY A 277 2.62 -6.02 21.13
N ASP A 278 3.37 -5.54 22.11
CA ASP A 278 4.71 -6.09 22.45
C ASP A 278 4.68 -7.09 23.61
N ASN A 279 3.51 -7.38 24.19
CA ASN A 279 3.38 -8.43 25.20
C ASN A 279 3.19 -9.80 24.52
N PRO A 280 4.18 -10.72 24.61
CA PRO A 280 4.08 -12.03 23.98
C PRO A 280 3.09 -12.99 24.68
N ASN A 281 2.52 -12.60 25.82
CA ASN A 281 1.57 -13.43 26.59
C ASN A 281 0.12 -13.03 26.32
N THR A 282 -0.74 -14.01 26.10
CA THR A 282 -2.19 -13.83 25.89
C THR A 282 -3.03 -13.89 27.16
N GLN A 283 -2.44 -14.16 28.33
CA GLN A 283 -3.16 -14.42 29.58
C GLN A 283 -3.29 -13.16 30.45
N GLY A 284 -4.52 -12.78 30.82
CA GLY A 284 -4.80 -11.61 31.69
C GLY A 284 -4.86 -10.26 30.96
N VAL A 285 -5.06 -10.31 29.65
CA VAL A 285 -4.98 -9.20 28.70
C VAL A 285 -6.19 -8.28 28.82
N ILE A 286 -5.95 -6.99 29.09
CA ILE A 286 -6.88 -5.91 28.77
C ILE A 286 -6.78 -5.76 27.25
N GLN A 287 -7.91 -5.69 26.52
CA GLN A 287 -8.02 -5.45 25.07
C GLN A 287 -6.67 -5.13 24.37
N ALA A 288 -6.24 -6.00 23.45
CA ALA A 288 -5.06 -5.84 22.60
C ALA A 288 -3.64 -5.99 23.21
N SER A 289 -3.51 -6.37 24.48
CA SER A 289 -2.19 -6.61 25.11
C SER A 289 -1.61 -8.03 24.93
N GLY A 290 -1.82 -8.67 23.77
CA GLY A 290 -1.21 -9.96 23.40
C GLY A 290 -0.35 -9.84 22.13
N PRO A 291 0.37 -10.89 21.69
CA PRO A 291 1.09 -10.83 20.44
C PRO A 291 0.11 -10.52 19.31
N ARG A 292 0.52 -9.66 18.37
CA ARG A 292 -0.27 -9.40 17.17
C ARG A 292 -0.53 -10.74 16.48
N ASP A 293 -1.80 -11.12 16.41
CA ASP A 293 -2.24 -12.37 15.82
C ASP A 293 -3.20 -12.07 14.67
N PRO A 294 -2.70 -12.09 13.42
CA PRO A 294 -3.53 -11.84 12.23
C PRO A 294 -4.66 -12.87 12.09
N ASP A 295 -4.57 -14.04 12.74
CA ASP A 295 -5.59 -15.08 12.67
C ASP A 295 -6.83 -14.78 13.53
N LYS A 296 -6.80 -13.73 14.37
CA LYS A 296 -7.97 -13.23 15.12
C LYS A 296 -8.90 -12.34 14.28
N PHE A 297 -8.96 -12.56 12.97
CA PHE A 297 -9.53 -11.61 12.02
C PHE A 297 -10.98 -11.15 12.34
N ASP A 298 -11.80 -12.01 12.96
CA ASP A 298 -13.18 -11.68 13.32
C ASP A 298 -13.60 -12.34 14.66
N ALA A 299 -14.37 -11.61 15.46
CA ALA A 299 -14.96 -12.08 16.71
C ALA A 299 -16.11 -11.14 17.14
N GLU A 300 -17.18 -11.70 17.71
CA GLU A 300 -18.29 -10.90 18.30
C GLU A 300 -17.85 -10.10 19.52
N ASP A 301 -16.81 -10.56 20.22
CA ASP A 301 -16.17 -9.86 21.32
C ASP A 301 -14.99 -9.04 20.78
N ASP A 302 -15.12 -7.72 20.77
CA ASP A 302 -14.07 -6.79 20.33
C ASP A 302 -12.74 -6.98 21.07
N SER A 303 -12.74 -7.56 22.28
CA SER A 303 -11.51 -7.87 23.01
C SER A 303 -10.76 -9.09 22.46
N GLN A 304 -11.40 -9.86 21.59
CA GLN A 304 -10.90 -11.10 20.99
C GLN A 304 -10.57 -10.95 19.50
N ARG A 305 -11.02 -9.86 18.85
CA ARG A 305 -10.74 -9.55 17.44
C ARG A 305 -9.31 -9.00 17.27
N GLU A 306 -8.74 -9.23 16.09
CA GLU A 306 -7.46 -8.66 15.66
C GLU A 306 -7.57 -7.14 15.75
N PHE A 307 -6.56 -6.56 16.37
CA PHE A 307 -6.59 -5.16 16.71
C PHE A 307 -5.60 -4.45 15.78
N ARG A 308 -6.14 -3.74 14.78
CA ARG A 308 -5.38 -3.01 13.74
C ARG A 308 -4.67 -1.75 14.24
N GLN A 309 -4.19 -1.75 15.48
CA GLN A 309 -3.71 -0.54 16.16
C GLN A 309 -2.56 0.16 15.46
N ARG A 310 -1.80 -0.58 14.66
CA ARG A 310 -0.63 -0.04 14.00
C ARG A 310 -1.01 0.78 12.78
N PHE A 311 -2.04 0.43 12.03
CA PHE A 311 -2.28 1.04 10.72
C PHE A 311 -3.28 2.19 10.82
N ILE A 312 -3.36 3.02 9.78
CA ILE A 312 -4.43 4.01 9.59
C ILE A 312 -5.16 3.79 8.26
N PRO A 313 -6.45 4.12 8.16
CA PRO A 313 -7.17 4.07 6.88
C PRO A 313 -6.48 4.91 5.78
N SER A 314 -6.50 4.44 4.53
CA SER A 314 -5.73 5.08 3.45
C SER A 314 -6.15 6.52 3.11
N GLY A 315 -7.44 6.85 3.24
CA GLY A 315 -7.96 8.20 3.08
C GLY A 315 -7.55 9.12 4.24
N LEU A 316 -7.38 8.57 5.46
CA LEU A 316 -6.78 9.33 6.57
C LEU A 316 -5.30 9.62 6.31
N ALA A 317 -4.56 8.66 5.75
CA ALA A 317 -3.17 8.90 5.32
C ALA A 317 -3.09 10.00 4.25
N LYS A 318 -4.04 10.03 3.31
CA LYS A 318 -4.17 11.11 2.32
C LYS A 318 -4.42 12.46 2.98
N GLU A 319 -5.33 12.52 3.94
CA GLU A 319 -5.63 13.74 4.69
C GLU A 319 -4.38 14.29 5.41
N ILE A 320 -3.62 13.42 6.08
CA ILE A 320 -2.33 13.79 6.71
C ILE A 320 -1.36 14.35 5.66
N TYR A 321 -1.28 13.76 4.47
CA TYR A 321 -0.43 14.29 3.40
C TYR A 321 -0.90 15.64 2.87
N LEU A 322 -2.20 15.95 2.89
CA LEU A 322 -2.68 17.30 2.58
C LEU A 322 -2.14 18.30 3.59
N ASP A 323 -2.17 18.00 4.89
CA ASP A 323 -1.60 18.87 5.93
C ASP A 323 -0.10 19.08 5.75
N VAL A 324 0.64 18.00 5.44
CA VAL A 324 2.08 18.06 5.26
C VAL A 324 2.49 18.86 4.03
N TYR A 325 1.88 18.57 2.87
CA TYR A 325 2.36 19.03 1.57
C TYR A 325 1.52 20.13 0.92
N GLU A 326 0.20 20.15 1.12
CA GLU A 326 -0.71 20.99 0.34
C GLU A 326 -1.24 22.19 1.13
N ARG A 327 -1.49 22.03 2.43
CA ARG A 327 -2.06 23.05 3.34
C ARG A 327 -0.97 23.94 3.92
N VAL A 328 -0.13 24.46 3.04
CA VAL A 328 1.07 25.24 3.40
C VAL A 328 0.76 26.60 4.06
N THR A 329 -0.49 27.07 3.95
CA THR A 329 -0.97 28.30 4.58
C THR A 329 -2.02 28.05 5.67
N SER A 330 -2.85 27.01 5.54
CA SER A 330 -3.92 26.72 6.50
C SER A 330 -3.51 25.76 7.61
N PHE A 331 -2.44 24.98 7.44
CA PHE A 331 -1.88 24.09 8.45
C PHE A 331 -0.43 24.49 8.76
N GLU A 332 -0.19 24.92 10.01
CA GLU A 332 1.13 25.33 10.50
C GLU A 332 1.88 26.30 9.56
N ALA A 333 1.24 27.43 9.23
CA ALA A 333 1.79 28.39 8.30
C ALA A 333 3.22 28.84 8.67
N GLY A 334 4.15 28.74 7.71
CA GLY A 334 5.54 29.16 7.88
C GLY A 334 6.47 28.12 8.52
N ILE A 335 5.96 26.97 8.97
CA ILE A 335 6.79 25.83 9.38
C ILE A 335 7.23 25.08 8.13
N THR A 336 8.55 24.97 7.93
CA THR A 336 9.16 24.27 6.80
C THR A 336 9.88 22.97 7.19
N ASP A 337 9.96 22.67 8.49
CA ASP A 337 10.53 21.41 8.95
C ASP A 337 9.57 20.26 8.63
N PHE A 338 9.99 19.38 7.72
CA PHE A 338 9.16 18.27 7.27
C PHE A 338 8.78 17.31 8.40
N THR A 339 9.73 17.04 9.30
CA THR A 339 9.55 16.07 10.38
C THR A 339 8.47 16.56 11.35
N GLN A 340 8.56 17.83 11.74
CA GLN A 340 7.58 18.48 12.58
C GLN A 340 6.19 18.45 11.91
N ARG A 341 6.07 18.95 10.68
CA ARG A 341 4.77 18.98 9.97
C ARG A 341 4.14 17.59 9.90
N LEU A 342 4.93 16.56 9.59
CA LEU A 342 4.46 15.18 9.49
C LEU A 342 3.96 14.64 10.83
N PHE A 343 4.69 14.87 11.92
CA PHE A 343 4.28 14.40 13.24
C PHE A 343 3.05 15.15 13.76
N ASP A 344 3.01 16.47 13.55
CA ASP A 344 1.91 17.33 13.98
C ASP A 344 0.65 17.03 13.17
N ALA A 345 0.75 16.83 11.85
CA ALA A 345 -0.36 16.43 10.98
C ALA A 345 -0.91 15.04 11.35
N TYR A 346 -0.03 14.05 11.55
CA TYR A 346 -0.46 12.72 11.96
C TYR A 346 -1.22 12.78 13.29
N ALA A 347 -0.69 13.48 14.28
CA ALA A 347 -1.32 13.62 15.58
C ALA A 347 -2.67 14.33 15.49
N ALA A 348 -2.75 15.43 14.73
CA ALA A 348 -3.97 16.21 14.56
C ALA A 348 -5.09 15.40 13.88
N GLU A 349 -4.78 14.72 12.77
CA GLU A 349 -5.79 14.01 11.99
C GLU A 349 -6.22 12.70 12.66
N VAL A 350 -5.32 11.99 13.35
CA VAL A 350 -5.71 10.83 14.18
C VAL A 350 -6.65 11.26 15.30
N ALA A 351 -6.40 12.39 15.96
CA ALA A 351 -7.24 12.88 17.06
C ALA A 351 -8.68 13.24 16.63
N ARG A 352 -8.95 13.46 15.34
CA ARG A 352 -10.30 13.69 14.82
C ARG A 352 -11.15 12.41 14.77
N VAL A 353 -10.50 11.25 14.66
CA VAL A 353 -11.15 9.95 14.49
C VAL A 353 -11.07 9.11 15.77
N ASP A 354 -9.97 9.22 16.50
CA ASP A 354 -9.75 8.57 17.80
C ASP A 354 -10.77 9.05 18.84
N ALA A 355 -11.74 8.18 19.15
CA ALA A 355 -12.85 8.51 20.03
C ALA A 355 -12.49 8.37 21.51
N ASN A 356 -11.42 7.65 21.81
CA ASN A 356 -11.05 7.25 23.16
C ASN A 356 -9.79 7.98 23.68
N GLY A 357 -9.05 8.64 22.79
CA GLY A 357 -7.90 9.49 23.09
C GLY A 357 -6.61 8.72 23.32
N ASP A 358 -6.49 7.49 22.83
CA ASP A 358 -5.28 6.66 22.94
C ASP A 358 -4.31 6.78 21.75
N GLY A 359 -4.58 7.68 20.82
CA GLY A 359 -3.78 7.95 19.64
C GLY A 359 -3.76 6.81 18.64
N VAL A 360 -4.74 5.91 18.69
CA VAL A 360 -4.87 4.75 17.80
C VAL A 360 -6.24 4.75 17.16
N ILE A 361 -6.30 4.34 15.89
CA ILE A 361 -7.57 4.07 15.23
C ILE A 361 -7.83 2.57 15.33
N SER A 362 -8.76 2.18 16.20
CA SER A 362 -9.21 0.80 16.32
C SER A 362 -10.04 0.38 15.11
N ALA A 363 -10.27 -0.94 14.97
CA ALA A 363 -11.18 -1.47 13.95
C ALA A 363 -12.60 -0.88 14.08
N ALA A 364 -13.07 -0.59 15.28
CA ALA A 364 -14.38 0.01 15.52
C ALA A 364 -14.40 1.51 15.16
N GLU A 365 -13.37 2.27 15.55
CA GLU A 365 -13.27 3.71 15.22
C GLU A 365 -13.08 3.95 13.72
N GLY A 366 -12.33 3.08 13.04
CA GLY A 366 -12.10 3.13 11.60
C GLY A 366 -13.10 2.32 10.78
N ASP A 367 -14.09 1.65 11.39
CA ASP A 367 -15.11 0.92 10.65
C ASP A 367 -15.83 1.88 9.70
N VAL A 368 -16.08 1.45 8.45
CA VAL A 368 -16.63 2.30 7.40
C VAL A 368 -18.01 2.87 7.75
N ASP A 369 -18.79 2.17 8.56
CA ASP A 369 -20.13 2.57 8.98
C ASP A 369 -20.14 3.36 10.30
N SER A 370 -19.00 3.47 10.98
CA SER A 370 -18.85 4.31 12.17
C SER A 370 -18.83 5.80 11.82
N ALA A 371 -19.48 6.61 12.65
CA ALA A 371 -19.45 8.06 12.56
C ALA A 371 -18.21 8.63 13.27
N SER A 372 -17.52 9.58 12.65
CA SER A 372 -16.42 10.34 13.27
C SER A 372 -16.27 11.73 12.65
N ASP A 373 -15.58 12.65 13.33
CA ASP A 373 -15.31 14.02 12.86
C ASP A 373 -16.55 14.79 12.31
N GLY A 374 -17.73 14.51 12.86
CA GLY A 374 -18.99 15.13 12.43
C GLY A 374 -19.62 14.56 11.14
N PHE A 375 -19.04 13.50 10.57
CA PHE A 375 -19.61 12.76 9.44
C PHE A 375 -20.49 11.61 9.92
N ALA A 376 -21.48 11.24 9.11
CA ALA A 376 -22.40 10.15 9.42
C ALA A 376 -21.76 8.77 9.32
N ASP A 377 -20.70 8.63 8.51
CA ASP A 377 -19.93 7.41 8.33
C ASP A 377 -18.46 7.71 7.96
N ASN A 378 -17.64 6.67 7.89
CA ASN A 378 -16.19 6.70 7.64
C ASN A 378 -15.77 6.41 6.21
N SER A 379 -16.68 6.47 5.22
CA SER A 379 -16.35 6.21 3.81
C SER A 379 -15.14 7.04 3.32
N ARG A 380 -15.05 8.29 3.79
CA ARG A 380 -13.98 9.26 3.47
C ARG A 380 -12.58 8.86 3.96
N LEU A 381 -12.50 7.96 4.94
CA LEU A 381 -11.24 7.48 5.49
C LEU A 381 -10.56 6.47 4.56
N PHE A 382 -11.16 6.11 3.42
CA PHE A 382 -10.64 5.09 2.51
C PHE A 382 -10.52 5.62 1.08
N ILE A 383 -9.37 5.35 0.45
CA ILE A 383 -9.14 5.61 -0.97
C ILE A 383 -9.80 4.47 -1.78
N PRO A 384 -10.66 4.75 -2.77
CA PRO A 384 -11.24 3.72 -3.64
C PRO A 384 -10.17 3.00 -4.48
N ALA A 385 -10.41 1.73 -4.84
CA ALA A 385 -9.47 0.94 -5.63
C ALA A 385 -9.10 1.57 -6.99
N THR A 386 -10.03 2.33 -7.57
CA THR A 386 -9.87 3.06 -8.84
C THR A 386 -8.92 4.25 -8.76
N GLU A 387 -8.55 4.71 -7.56
CA GLU A 387 -7.65 5.84 -7.35
C GLU A 387 -6.17 5.43 -7.21
N PHE A 388 -5.84 4.14 -7.19
CA PHE A 388 -4.45 3.67 -7.13
C PHE A 388 -3.83 3.59 -8.54
N ASP A 389 -3.09 4.63 -8.90
CA ASP A 389 -2.51 4.88 -10.23
C ASP A 389 -1.42 3.87 -10.63
N ARG A 390 -0.72 3.25 -9.67
CA ARG A 390 0.46 2.42 -9.93
C ARG A 390 0.51 1.19 -9.04
N PHE A 391 1.33 0.23 -9.45
CA PHE A 391 1.66 -0.95 -8.67
C PHE A 391 3.17 -1.16 -8.66
N ALA A 392 3.73 -1.52 -7.51
CA ALA A 392 5.13 -1.93 -7.39
C ALA A 392 5.24 -3.26 -6.64
N VAL A 393 6.30 -4.01 -6.94
CA VAL A 393 6.72 -5.15 -6.11
C VAL A 393 8.09 -4.81 -5.56
N THR A 394 8.25 -4.96 -4.25
CA THR A 394 9.54 -4.85 -3.57
C THR A 394 10.05 -6.20 -3.12
N ARG A 395 11.37 -6.31 -2.98
CA ARG A 395 12.00 -7.44 -2.31
C ARG A 395 12.37 -7.04 -0.88
N GLU A 396 11.92 -7.83 0.09
CA GLU A 396 12.38 -7.72 1.47
C GLU A 396 13.75 -8.39 1.62
N ILE A 397 14.65 -7.71 2.32
CA ILE A 397 15.82 -8.32 2.95
C ILE A 397 15.56 -8.29 4.46
N ASN A 398 15.93 -9.36 5.17
CA ASN A 398 15.92 -9.46 6.65
C ASN A 398 16.82 -8.42 7.37
N ASP A 399 17.14 -7.29 6.75
CA ASP A 399 17.75 -6.12 7.36
C ASP A 399 16.71 -5.14 7.92
N GLY A 400 15.43 -5.48 7.80
CA GLY A 400 14.29 -4.80 8.41
C GLY A 400 13.62 -3.79 7.53
N LEU A 401 14.08 -3.58 6.30
CA LEU A 401 13.50 -2.64 5.33
C LEU A 401 12.13 -3.14 4.81
N LEU A 402 11.18 -3.36 5.72
CA LEU A 402 9.83 -3.92 5.51
C LEU A 402 8.90 -3.05 4.67
N ALA A 403 9.11 -1.73 4.62
CA ALA A 403 8.28 -0.82 3.85
C ALA A 403 9.19 0.08 3.00
N PRO A 404 8.73 0.60 1.84
CA PRO A 404 9.41 1.65 1.09
C PRO A 404 9.57 2.90 1.98
N ARG A 405 10.69 2.96 2.70
CA ARG A 405 10.95 3.94 3.75
C ARG A 405 11.29 5.29 3.10
N PHE A 406 10.51 6.32 3.43
CA PHE A 406 10.65 7.80 3.31
C PHE A 406 11.61 8.46 2.30
N ALA A 407 12.71 7.85 1.91
CA ALA A 407 13.26 8.13 0.61
C ALA A 407 12.28 7.55 -0.45
N PRO A 408 12.01 8.27 -1.55
CA PRO A 408 11.49 7.65 -2.78
C PRO A 408 12.53 6.69 -3.38
N SER A 409 13.19 5.87 -2.56
CA SER A 409 14.23 4.96 -3.01
C SER A 409 13.54 3.81 -3.70
N GLN A 410 13.71 3.78 -5.02
CA GLN A 410 13.35 2.67 -5.88
C GLN A 410 14.30 1.46 -5.70
N LYS A 411 15.17 1.52 -4.68
CA LYS A 411 16.26 0.55 -4.46
C LYS A 411 15.76 -0.84 -4.08
N ALA A 412 14.58 -0.92 -3.47
CA ALA A 412 13.93 -2.20 -3.14
C ALA A 412 13.00 -2.70 -4.25
N TRP A 413 12.72 -1.89 -5.27
CA TRP A 413 11.77 -2.24 -6.33
C TRP A 413 12.37 -3.33 -7.22
N VAL A 414 11.57 -4.33 -7.52
CA VAL A 414 11.91 -5.38 -8.50
C VAL A 414 10.97 -5.37 -9.69
N LEU A 415 9.76 -4.86 -9.52
CA LEU A 415 8.79 -4.69 -10.59
C LEU A 415 7.95 -3.43 -10.36
N SER A 416 7.49 -2.81 -11.45
CA SER A 416 6.51 -1.72 -11.39
C SER A 416 5.62 -1.70 -12.62
N GLY A 417 4.45 -1.09 -12.51
CA GLY A 417 3.54 -0.88 -13.62
C GLY A 417 2.50 0.21 -13.34
N PHE A 418 1.89 0.70 -14.40
CA PHE A 418 0.83 1.70 -14.35
C PHE A 418 -0.54 1.05 -14.48
N LEU A 419 -1.54 1.70 -13.89
CA LEU A 419 -2.94 1.36 -14.01
C LEU A 419 -3.38 1.34 -15.49
N ALA A 420 -4.02 0.25 -15.89
CA ALA A 420 -4.76 0.14 -17.13
C ALA A 420 -6.26 -0.08 -16.82
N PRO A 421 -7.12 0.93 -17.06
CA PRO A 421 -8.55 0.79 -16.80
C PRO A 421 -9.22 -0.09 -17.88
N VAL A 422 -10.32 -0.73 -17.50
CA VAL A 422 -11.12 -1.59 -18.37
C VAL A 422 -12.56 -1.10 -18.36
N SER A 423 -12.98 -0.52 -19.48
CA SER A 423 -14.33 0.03 -19.63
C SER A 423 -14.94 -0.36 -20.99
N PRO A 424 -16.10 -1.04 -21.01
CA PRO A 424 -16.80 -1.61 -19.84
C PRO A 424 -15.96 -2.72 -19.17
N ALA A 425 -16.22 -2.97 -17.88
CA ALA A 425 -15.63 -4.11 -17.18
C ALA A 425 -16.01 -5.43 -17.85
N VAL A 426 -15.15 -6.45 -17.73
CA VAL A 426 -15.33 -7.75 -18.39
C VAL A 426 -15.32 -8.92 -17.40
N PRO A 427 -16.06 -10.01 -17.66
CA PRO A 427 -16.00 -11.21 -16.83
C PRO A 427 -14.58 -11.75 -16.71
N ALA A 428 -14.15 -12.02 -15.47
CA ALA A 428 -12.76 -12.34 -15.16
C ALA A 428 -12.60 -13.44 -14.11
N SER A 429 -13.64 -14.24 -13.88
CA SER A 429 -13.57 -15.44 -13.05
C SER A 429 -14.34 -16.62 -13.64
N ALA A 430 -14.04 -17.83 -13.16
CA ALA A 430 -14.72 -19.06 -13.56
C ALA A 430 -14.69 -20.11 -12.45
N GLY A 431 -15.83 -20.78 -12.24
CA GLY A 431 -16.00 -21.72 -11.13
C GLY A 431 -16.32 -21.03 -9.81
N ARG A 432 -16.45 -21.81 -8.74
CA ARG A 432 -16.61 -21.34 -7.36
C ARG A 432 -15.32 -21.57 -6.59
N ASP A 433 -15.02 -20.65 -5.68
CA ASP A 433 -13.86 -20.74 -4.80
C ASP A 433 -14.22 -21.61 -3.57
N SER A 434 -13.32 -21.69 -2.57
CA SER A 434 -13.57 -22.45 -1.34
C SER A 434 -14.21 -21.65 -0.22
N ASP A 435 -14.25 -20.32 -0.34
CA ASP A 435 -14.87 -19.38 0.60
C ASP A 435 -16.29 -18.97 0.19
N ASP A 436 -17.01 -19.88 -0.48
CA ASP A 436 -18.44 -19.77 -0.85
C ASP A 436 -19.33 -19.82 0.42
N ARG A 437 -19.26 -18.75 1.24
CA ARG A 437 -20.07 -18.55 2.46
C ARG A 437 -21.43 -17.93 2.18
#